data_AF-A0A9K3L157-F1
#
_entry.id   AF-A0A9K3L157-F1
#
_cell.length_a   1.000
_cell.length_b   1.000
_cell.length_c   1.000
_cell.angle_alpha   90.00
_cell.angle_beta   90.00
_cell.angle_gamma   90.00
#
_symmetry.space_group_name_H-M   'P 1'
#
loop_
_entity.id
_entity.type
_entity.pdbx_description
1 polymer ?
#
loop_
_entity_poly.entity_id
_entity_poly.type
_entity_poly.pdbx_seq_one_letter_code
_entity_poly.pdbx_strand_id
1 'polypeptide(L)'
;MTRLSFYLKRLGIVVAILWLPENATALSVSKRQRQQQLQPQFGTKTTTTRIPVPPLFVSTTPQSFYETLSSSNDHVSIAQQLNVKPGMMDFSPRFWKFAWRMHGRLLPLLHIWDKARTADLDNCLKVLWCKALVGLDWNSPAYDGGLAYDMLPSITRWLVKLPERVFPRLVHFIIELRTVYLDRALQEEMQRAKNLRSVSNVTQQQQNHTDSSFSRIRLVTLGAGYDTRSVKFLNDDGGWQIDEAWELDMPTVIASKSIMLERLRTRRRNAKIPRLVGQDLTDFVGLQQQLTTIVDSDKKNKSEEWYTIFLVEGVLIYLKEEDRGRVLSICSDVLRSQRQHGSFLFADRIRKLRDPSTVQIQKWLESDGWQLVDGSFCVHPGKARHMGAARIVSP
;
A
#
# COMPACT_ATOMS: atom_id res chain seq x y z
N MET A 1 -20.82 26.60 22.05
CA MET A 1 -19.53 26.21 22.67
C MET A 1 -19.61 25.06 23.68
N THR A 2 -20.73 24.86 24.39
CA THR A 2 -20.87 23.83 25.44
C THR A 2 -20.81 22.37 24.95
N ARG A 3 -21.34 22.06 23.75
CA ARG A 3 -21.25 20.70 23.18
C ARG A 3 -19.82 20.31 22.78
N LEU A 4 -19.03 21.23 22.22
CA LEU A 4 -17.66 20.96 21.78
C LEU A 4 -16.72 20.64 22.98
N SER A 5 -16.87 21.35 24.10
CA SER A 5 -16.16 21.07 25.35
C SER A 5 -16.48 19.67 25.90
N PHE A 6 -17.73 19.25 25.82
CA PHE A 6 -18.16 17.91 26.25
C PHE A 6 -17.54 16.80 25.39
N TYR A 7 -17.47 16.98 24.08
CA TYR A 7 -16.82 16.02 23.17
C TYR A 7 -15.30 15.98 23.34
N LEU A 8 -14.65 17.13 23.54
CA LEU A 8 -13.20 17.18 23.81
C LEU A 8 -12.83 16.54 25.16
N LYS A 9 -13.67 16.71 26.20
CA LYS A 9 -13.51 15.98 27.48
C LYS A 9 -13.70 14.47 27.32
N ARG A 10 -14.70 14.02 26.55
CA ARG A 10 -14.85 12.59 26.23
C ARG A 10 -13.70 12.05 25.38
N LEU A 11 -13.14 12.84 24.46
CA LEU A 11 -11.97 12.46 23.69
C LEU A 11 -10.74 12.30 24.60
N GLY A 12 -10.53 13.22 25.54
CA GLY A 12 -9.50 13.11 26.57
C GLY A 12 -9.68 11.90 27.49
N ILE A 13 -10.93 11.56 27.86
CA ILE A 13 -11.26 10.37 28.66
C ILE A 13 -11.02 9.07 27.85
N VAL A 14 -11.32 9.05 26.54
CA VAL A 14 -11.05 7.86 25.70
C VAL A 14 -9.54 7.69 25.46
N VAL A 15 -8.79 8.79 25.30
CA VAL A 15 -7.32 8.76 25.27
C VAL A 15 -6.78 8.24 26.60
N ALA A 16 -7.37 8.60 27.74
CA ALA A 16 -6.97 8.11 29.07
C ALA A 16 -7.35 6.64 29.34
N ILE A 17 -8.50 6.16 28.85
CA ILE A 17 -8.94 4.76 29.00
C ILE A 17 -8.10 3.81 28.14
N LEU A 18 -7.53 4.28 27.03
CA LEU A 18 -6.52 3.55 26.25
C LEU A 18 -5.14 3.50 26.95
N TRP A 19 -5.02 4.08 28.15
CA TRP A 19 -3.76 4.44 28.80
C TRP A 19 -3.71 4.08 30.29
N LEU A 20 -4.51 3.10 30.75
CA LEU A 20 -4.24 2.44 32.03
C LEU A 20 -3.27 1.27 31.77
N PRO A 21 -1.97 1.41 32.08
CA PRO A 21 -1.08 0.27 32.12
C PRO A 21 -1.46 -0.61 33.31
N GLU A 22 -1.63 -1.91 33.08
CA GLU A 22 -1.75 -2.91 34.15
C GLU A 22 -0.42 -3.13 34.91
N ASN A 23 0.66 -2.43 34.56
CA ASN A 23 1.98 -2.59 35.20
C ASN A 23 2.53 -1.24 35.68
N ALA A 24 2.18 -0.88 36.91
CA ALA A 24 2.76 0.24 37.66
C ALA A 24 3.95 -0.18 38.55
N THR A 25 4.73 -1.19 38.14
CA THR A 25 5.88 -1.71 38.91
C THR A 25 7.08 -2.03 38.01
N ALA A 26 7.50 -1.07 37.19
CA ALA A 26 8.87 -1.06 36.65
C ALA A 26 9.14 0.31 36.02
N LEU A 27 9.66 1.26 36.80
CA LEU A 27 10.41 2.44 36.33
C LEU A 27 10.89 3.25 37.54
N SER A 28 11.78 2.65 38.33
CA SER A 28 12.84 3.41 38.99
C SER A 28 14.16 2.96 38.36
N VAL A 29 15.15 3.86 38.32
CA VAL A 29 16.45 3.76 37.64
C VAL A 29 16.43 4.35 36.21
N SER A 30 17.40 5.24 35.97
CA SER A 30 17.67 5.97 34.72
C SER A 30 16.99 7.34 34.53
N LYS A 31 17.08 8.21 35.54
CA LYS A 31 17.10 9.67 35.36
C LYS A 31 18.41 10.23 35.93
N ARG A 32 19.51 10.12 35.18
CA ARG A 32 20.76 10.87 35.39
C ARG A 32 21.72 10.55 34.25
N GLN A 33 21.61 11.28 33.14
CA GLN A 33 22.67 11.56 32.13
C GLN A 33 22.00 11.92 30.81
N ARG A 34 21.71 13.21 30.63
CA ARG A 34 21.64 13.96 29.35
C ARG A 34 21.00 15.33 29.64
N GLN A 35 21.70 16.11 30.45
CA GLN A 35 21.56 17.56 30.47
C GLN A 35 22.96 18.12 30.34
N GLN A 36 23.38 18.37 29.10
CA GLN A 36 24.34 19.41 28.75
C GLN A 36 24.35 19.59 27.23
N GLN A 37 24.33 20.85 26.82
CA GLN A 37 24.50 21.40 25.47
C GLN A 37 23.29 21.34 24.53
N LEU A 38 22.59 22.48 24.42
CA LEU A 38 22.54 23.32 23.22
C LEU A 38 21.66 24.55 23.51
N GLN A 39 22.25 25.76 23.48
CA GLN A 39 21.52 27.03 23.46
C GLN A 39 21.10 27.35 22.01
N PRO A 40 19.90 27.92 21.76
CA PRO A 40 19.56 28.47 20.46
C PRO A 40 19.81 29.99 20.42
N GLN A 41 20.60 30.44 19.44
CA GLN A 41 20.63 31.83 19.01
C GLN A 41 19.43 32.10 18.08
N PHE A 42 18.64 33.12 18.42
CA PHE A 42 17.56 33.63 17.58
C PHE A 42 18.13 34.59 16.52
N GLY A 43 18.01 34.20 15.26
CA GLY A 43 18.27 35.06 14.10
C GLY A 43 17.06 35.04 13.16
N THR A 44 16.33 36.14 13.11
CA THR A 44 15.17 36.35 12.22
C THR A 44 15.62 36.74 10.82
N LYS A 45 15.56 35.82 9.86
CA LYS A 45 15.37 36.10 8.42
C LYS A 45 14.55 34.99 7.78
N THR A 46 13.31 35.30 7.42
CA THR A 46 12.42 34.41 6.66
C THR A 46 12.85 34.36 5.20
N THR A 47 13.84 33.52 4.92
CA THR A 47 14.08 32.98 3.58
C THR A 47 13.32 31.66 3.50
N THR A 48 12.36 31.55 2.59
CA THR A 48 11.64 30.29 2.32
C THR A 48 12.59 29.34 1.60
N THR A 49 13.54 28.78 2.34
CA THR A 49 14.42 27.72 1.87
C THR A 49 13.53 26.49 1.66
N ARG A 50 13.31 26.09 0.41
CA ARG A 50 12.75 24.76 0.11
C ARG A 50 13.69 23.76 0.79
N ILE A 51 13.22 23.10 1.85
CA ILE A 51 13.94 21.99 2.46
C ILE A 51 14.12 20.97 1.33
N PRO A 52 15.35 20.63 0.92
CA PRO A 52 15.57 19.60 -0.07
C PRO A 52 14.95 18.31 0.48
N VAL A 53 13.89 17.84 -0.16
CA VAL A 53 13.33 16.53 0.13
C VAL A 53 14.42 15.55 -0.30
N PRO A 54 14.98 14.73 0.62
CA PRO A 54 15.94 13.72 0.22
C PRO A 54 15.31 12.85 -0.89
N PRO A 55 16.08 12.44 -1.91
CA PRO A 55 15.57 11.51 -2.91
C PRO A 55 14.94 10.33 -2.18
N LEU A 56 13.71 9.98 -2.54
CA LEU A 56 12.87 9.07 -1.75
C LEU A 56 13.54 7.70 -1.53
N PHE A 57 14.54 7.33 -2.34
CA PHE A 57 15.27 6.07 -2.21
C PHE A 57 16.74 6.21 -2.65
N VAL A 58 17.65 5.52 -1.95
CA VAL A 58 19.04 5.33 -2.38
C VAL A 58 19.08 4.14 -3.33
N SER A 59 19.47 4.37 -4.59
CA SER A 59 19.64 3.34 -5.60
C SER A 59 20.86 2.47 -5.29
N THR A 60 20.68 1.34 -4.60
CA THR A 60 21.68 0.26 -4.55
C THR A 60 21.47 -0.71 -5.72
N THR A 61 22.53 -0.99 -6.47
CA THR A 61 22.62 -1.94 -7.60
C THR A 61 22.31 -3.41 -7.20
N PRO A 62 22.06 -4.33 -8.16
CA PRO A 62 20.79 -5.05 -8.22
C PRO A 62 20.95 -6.49 -7.74
N GLN A 63 20.98 -6.69 -6.42
CA GLN A 63 20.49 -7.97 -5.92
C GLN A 63 18.96 -7.89 -5.94
N SER A 64 18.31 -8.84 -6.61
CA SER A 64 16.85 -8.93 -6.63
C SER A 64 16.34 -8.94 -5.19
N PHE A 65 15.41 -8.05 -4.85
CA PHE A 65 14.75 -8.03 -3.55
C PHE A 65 14.15 -9.41 -3.21
N TYR A 66 13.66 -10.15 -4.21
CA TYR A 66 13.21 -11.53 -4.01
C TYR A 66 14.31 -12.51 -3.56
N GLU A 67 15.58 -12.30 -3.92
CA GLU A 67 16.69 -13.16 -3.45
C GLU A 67 16.99 -12.93 -1.96
N THR A 68 16.68 -11.73 -1.45
CA THR A 68 16.92 -11.36 -0.04
C THR A 68 15.81 -11.84 0.89
N LEU A 69 14.62 -12.13 0.35
CA LEU A 69 13.51 -12.68 1.10
C LEU A 69 13.74 -14.18 1.32
N SER A 70 14.34 -14.53 2.47
CA SER A 70 14.41 -15.93 2.88
C SER A 70 13.00 -16.46 3.18
N SER A 71 12.81 -17.77 3.08
CA SER A 71 11.54 -18.47 3.42
C SER A 71 11.17 -18.43 4.91
N SER A 72 11.76 -17.51 5.68
CA SER A 72 11.45 -17.31 7.08
C SER A 72 10.01 -16.85 7.24
N ASN A 73 9.24 -17.64 7.99
CA ASN A 73 7.89 -17.28 8.41
C ASN A 73 7.90 -16.42 9.70
N ASP A 74 9.09 -16.03 10.18
CA ASP A 74 9.19 -15.18 11.35
C ASP A 74 9.05 -13.70 10.97
N HIS A 75 8.05 -13.05 11.56
CA HIS A 75 7.75 -11.64 11.38
C HIS A 75 8.92 -10.70 11.70
N VAL A 76 9.81 -11.05 12.65
CA VAL A 76 11.01 -10.26 12.95
C VAL A 76 11.99 -10.33 11.80
N SER A 77 12.19 -11.53 11.24
CA SER A 77 13.03 -11.74 10.06
C SER A 77 12.50 -11.00 8.83
N ILE A 78 11.18 -11.05 8.58
CA ILE A 78 10.55 -10.30 7.48
C ILE A 78 10.71 -8.78 7.70
N ALA A 79 10.49 -8.29 8.93
CA ALA A 79 10.68 -6.88 9.24
C ALA A 79 12.14 -6.44 9.00
N GLN A 80 13.12 -7.27 9.39
CA GLN A 80 14.54 -7.02 9.14
C GLN A 80 14.84 -6.97 7.63
N GLN A 81 14.34 -7.94 6.84
CA GLN A 81 14.50 -7.97 5.38
C GLN A 81 13.87 -6.75 4.69
N LEU A 82 12.70 -6.32 5.18
CA LEU A 82 12.00 -5.13 4.69
C LEU A 82 12.55 -3.82 5.27
N ASN A 83 13.56 -3.87 6.15
CA ASN A 83 14.07 -2.72 6.90
C ASN A 83 12.96 -1.94 7.63
N VAL A 84 11.94 -2.65 8.12
CA VAL A 84 10.83 -2.11 8.90
C VAL A 84 11.17 -2.22 10.38
N LYS A 85 11.06 -1.10 11.10
CA LYS A 85 11.24 -1.08 12.56
C LYS A 85 10.29 -2.10 13.20
N PRO A 86 10.77 -3.03 14.04
CA PRO A 86 9.92 -4.05 14.64
C PRO A 86 8.79 -3.41 15.45
N GLY A 87 7.59 -3.98 15.33
CA GLY A 87 6.43 -3.59 16.13
C GLY A 87 6.56 -4.05 17.58
N MET A 88 5.71 -3.50 18.46
CA MET A 88 5.58 -4.01 19.82
C MET A 88 4.73 -5.29 19.78
N MET A 89 5.40 -6.44 19.67
CA MET A 89 4.73 -7.73 19.46
C MET A 89 4.44 -8.50 20.74
N ASP A 90 4.98 -8.06 21.88
CA ASP A 90 4.78 -8.69 23.19
C ASP A 90 3.36 -8.51 23.74
N PHE A 91 2.51 -7.73 23.06
CA PHE A 91 1.13 -7.55 23.47
C PHE A 91 0.27 -8.77 23.15
N SER A 92 -0.57 -9.17 24.12
CA SER A 92 -1.49 -10.28 23.95
C SER A 92 -2.45 -10.09 22.75
N PRO A 93 -2.89 -11.16 22.05
CA PRO A 93 -3.86 -11.06 20.97
C PRO A 93 -5.17 -10.35 21.35
N ARG A 94 -5.52 -10.35 22.64
CA ARG A 94 -6.69 -9.62 23.18
C ARG A 94 -6.48 -8.11 23.07
N PHE A 95 -5.29 -7.62 23.41
CA PHE A 95 -4.94 -6.21 23.33
C PHE A 95 -4.96 -5.71 21.88
N TRP A 96 -4.43 -6.48 20.94
CA TRP A 96 -4.51 -6.18 19.50
C TRP A 96 -5.95 -6.03 19.01
N LYS A 97 -6.82 -6.98 19.36
CA LYS A 97 -8.25 -6.92 19.02
C LYS A 97 -8.94 -5.71 19.65
N PHE A 98 -8.58 -5.40 20.89
CA PHE A 98 -9.10 -4.23 21.60
C PHE A 98 -8.68 -2.93 20.93
N ALA A 99 -7.38 -2.74 20.66
CA ALA A 99 -6.85 -1.56 19.97
C ALA A 99 -7.52 -1.34 18.61
N TRP A 100 -7.64 -2.41 17.79
CA TRP A 100 -8.32 -2.34 16.49
C TRP A 100 -9.81 -1.97 16.61
N ARG A 101 -10.51 -2.50 17.62
CA ARG A 101 -11.91 -2.18 17.89
C ARG A 101 -12.07 -0.73 18.35
N MET A 102 -11.20 -0.26 19.24
CA MET A 102 -11.22 1.11 19.74
C MET A 102 -10.91 2.12 18.65
N HIS A 103 -9.95 1.83 17.77
CA HIS A 103 -9.70 2.64 16.58
C HIS A 103 -10.98 2.79 15.74
N GLY A 104 -11.72 1.70 15.50
CA GLY A 104 -13.01 1.74 14.79
C GLY A 104 -14.05 2.62 15.47
N ARG A 105 -14.16 2.55 16.81
CA ARG A 105 -15.09 3.39 17.57
C ARG A 105 -14.74 4.88 17.52
N LEU A 106 -13.46 5.22 17.34
CA LEU A 106 -12.99 6.60 17.24
C LEU A 106 -13.19 7.19 15.84
N LEU A 107 -13.15 6.38 14.77
CA LEU A 107 -13.26 6.87 13.39
C LEU A 107 -14.50 7.74 13.13
N PRO A 108 -15.72 7.40 13.59
CA PRO A 108 -16.88 8.27 13.47
C PRO A 108 -16.67 9.70 14.00
N LEU A 109 -15.90 9.85 15.08
CA LEU A 109 -15.59 11.15 15.67
C LEU A 109 -14.52 11.88 14.85
N LEU A 110 -13.51 11.14 14.37
CA LEU A 110 -12.45 11.66 13.51
C LEU A 110 -12.98 12.14 12.15
N HIS A 111 -14.12 11.61 11.72
CA HIS A 111 -14.78 11.90 10.44
C HIS A 111 -16.17 12.53 10.61
N ILE A 112 -16.49 13.10 11.77
CA ILE A 112 -17.85 13.64 12.04
C ILE A 112 -18.25 14.77 11.08
N TRP A 113 -17.29 15.51 10.55
CA TRP A 113 -17.47 16.55 9.54
C TRP A 113 -16.87 16.19 8.18
N ASP A 114 -16.54 14.91 7.96
CA ASP A 114 -15.95 14.46 6.71
C ASP A 114 -17.04 13.98 5.74
N LYS A 115 -17.15 14.63 4.58
CA LYS A 115 -18.05 14.22 3.49
C LYS A 115 -17.67 12.88 2.86
N ALA A 116 -16.42 12.45 3.00
CA ALA A 116 -15.96 11.14 2.52
C ALA A 116 -16.37 9.98 3.44
N ARG A 117 -17.08 10.25 4.54
CA ARG A 117 -17.51 9.19 5.45
C ARG A 117 -18.71 8.44 4.88
N THR A 118 -18.58 7.13 4.79
CA THR A 118 -19.69 6.19 4.55
C THR A 118 -19.72 5.16 5.69
N ALA A 119 -20.91 4.65 6.02
CA ALA A 119 -21.09 3.78 7.19
C ALA A 119 -20.33 2.44 7.09
N ASP A 120 -20.14 1.93 5.88
CA ASP A 120 -19.61 0.58 5.64
C ASP A 120 -18.10 0.54 5.40
N LEU A 121 -17.40 1.68 5.43
CA LEU A 121 -15.98 1.78 5.02
C LEU A 121 -14.99 1.93 6.19
N ASP A 122 -15.38 1.47 7.37
CA ASP A 122 -14.57 1.57 8.59
C ASP A 122 -13.19 0.93 8.44
N ASN A 123 -13.06 -0.21 7.75
CA ASN A 123 -11.76 -0.88 7.61
C ASN A 123 -10.80 -0.12 6.68
N CYS A 124 -11.27 0.38 5.54
CA CYS A 124 -10.46 1.20 4.63
C CYS A 124 -9.98 2.47 5.35
N LEU A 125 -10.86 3.11 6.14
CA LEU A 125 -10.50 4.27 6.95
C LEU A 125 -9.43 3.93 7.99
N LYS A 126 -9.57 2.82 8.74
CA LYS A 126 -8.54 2.40 9.71
C LYS A 126 -7.19 2.23 9.04
N VAL A 127 -7.17 1.56 7.89
CA VAL A 127 -5.95 1.33 7.10
C VAL A 127 -5.35 2.66 6.65
N LEU A 128 -6.16 3.61 6.17
CA LEU A 128 -5.70 4.94 5.76
C LEU A 128 -5.05 5.71 6.92
N TRP A 129 -5.64 5.69 8.11
CA TRP A 129 -5.05 6.33 9.29
C TRP A 129 -3.72 5.66 9.69
N CYS A 130 -3.64 4.34 9.63
CA CYS A 130 -2.38 3.63 9.83
C CYS A 130 -1.32 3.98 8.77
N LYS A 131 -1.71 4.04 7.49
CA LYS A 131 -0.84 4.48 6.38
C LYS A 131 -0.37 5.91 6.59
N ALA A 132 -1.22 6.82 7.08
CA ALA A 132 -0.84 8.20 7.37
C ALA A 132 0.20 8.31 8.50
N LEU A 133 0.13 7.45 9.52
CA LEU A 133 1.14 7.41 10.59
C LEU A 133 2.53 7.02 10.04
N VAL A 134 2.59 5.96 9.24
CA VAL A 134 3.87 5.46 8.69
C VAL A 134 4.37 6.31 7.53
N GLY A 135 3.46 6.85 6.71
CA GLY A 135 3.79 7.71 5.57
C GLY A 135 4.34 9.09 5.95
N LEU A 136 4.18 9.51 7.21
CA LEU A 136 4.81 10.70 7.77
C LEU A 136 6.15 10.43 8.47
N ASP A 137 6.45 9.18 8.81
CA ASP A 137 7.72 8.80 9.43
C ASP A 137 8.81 8.71 8.34
N TRP A 138 9.68 9.71 8.29
CA TRP A 138 10.77 9.78 7.30
C TRP A 138 11.81 8.65 7.45
N ASN A 139 11.82 7.93 8.57
CA ASN A 139 12.66 6.75 8.75
C ASN A 139 11.94 5.46 8.32
N SER A 140 10.64 5.52 8.04
CA SER A 140 9.89 4.36 7.55
C SER A 140 10.19 4.14 6.07
N PRO A 141 10.48 2.90 5.65
CA PRO A 141 10.53 2.57 4.22
C PRO A 141 9.16 2.70 3.53
N ALA A 142 8.06 2.83 4.29
CA ALA A 142 6.73 3.14 3.77
C ALA A 142 6.46 4.64 3.66
N TYR A 143 7.48 5.50 3.84
CA TYR A 143 7.33 6.94 3.68
C TYR A 143 6.73 7.27 2.32
N ASP A 144 5.66 8.07 2.33
CA ASP A 144 4.91 8.46 1.14
C ASP A 144 4.88 9.99 0.96
N GLY A 145 5.75 10.70 1.68
CA GLY A 145 5.75 12.16 1.69
C GLY A 145 4.53 12.77 2.37
N GLY A 146 3.68 11.99 3.05
CA GLY A 146 2.41 12.43 3.63
C GLY A 146 1.21 12.35 2.68
N LEU A 147 1.25 11.52 1.62
CA LEU A 147 0.11 11.37 0.70
C LEU A 147 -1.14 10.88 1.44
N ALA A 148 -1.03 9.83 2.26
CA ALA A 148 -2.13 9.33 3.06
C ALA A 148 -2.63 10.38 4.07
N TYR A 149 -1.72 11.15 4.67
CA TYR A 149 -2.06 12.27 5.55
C TYR A 149 -2.85 13.37 4.83
N ASP A 150 -2.51 13.65 3.57
CA ASP A 150 -3.21 14.63 2.74
C ASP A 150 -4.57 14.17 2.23
N MET A 151 -4.92 12.89 2.40
CA MET A 151 -6.29 12.39 2.20
C MET A 151 -7.17 12.57 3.45
N LEU A 152 -6.60 12.74 4.65
CA LEU A 152 -7.35 12.84 5.91
C LEU A 152 -8.08 14.18 6.10
N PRO A 153 -9.16 14.22 6.89
CA PRO A 153 -9.93 15.45 7.14
C PRO A 153 -9.07 16.57 7.72
N SER A 154 -9.26 17.80 7.24
CA SER A 154 -8.44 18.95 7.67
C SER A 154 -8.44 19.16 9.19
N ILE A 155 -9.59 18.95 9.84
CA ILE A 155 -9.80 19.25 11.26
C ILE A 155 -9.11 18.23 12.17
N THR A 156 -9.02 16.96 11.76
CA THR A 156 -8.62 15.86 12.65
C THR A 156 -7.28 15.25 12.27
N ARG A 157 -6.78 15.47 11.03
CA ARG A 157 -5.51 14.89 10.57
C ARG A 157 -4.32 15.25 11.44
N TRP A 158 -4.31 16.41 12.11
CA TRP A 158 -3.19 16.80 12.99
C TRP A 158 -2.91 15.78 14.09
N LEU A 159 -3.87 14.94 14.47
CA LEU A 159 -3.68 13.86 15.44
C LEU A 159 -2.58 12.88 15.00
N VAL A 160 -2.42 12.63 13.70
CA VAL A 160 -1.36 11.75 13.18
C VAL A 160 0.05 12.27 13.51
N LYS A 161 0.19 13.57 13.78
CA LYS A 161 1.48 14.20 14.14
C LYS A 161 1.81 14.09 15.62
N LEU A 162 0.94 13.50 16.45
CA LEU A 162 1.26 13.32 17.85
C LEU A 162 2.41 12.30 18.01
N PRO A 163 3.20 12.39 19.10
CA PRO A 163 4.36 11.53 19.30
C PRO A 163 4.01 10.03 19.23
N GLU A 164 4.97 9.18 18.84
CA GLU A 164 4.82 7.71 18.80
C GLU A 164 4.28 7.11 20.12
N ARG A 165 4.50 7.78 21.26
CA ARG A 165 3.95 7.36 22.56
C ARG A 165 2.41 7.34 22.60
N VAL A 166 1.75 8.13 21.76
CA VAL A 166 0.28 8.18 21.63
C VAL A 166 -0.22 7.08 20.70
N PHE A 167 0.58 6.75 19.68
CA PHE A 167 0.28 5.69 18.71
C PHE A 167 1.39 4.65 18.73
N PRO A 168 1.41 3.73 19.72
CA PRO A 168 2.41 2.68 19.76
C PRO A 168 2.40 1.87 18.45
N ARG A 169 3.58 1.37 18.04
CA ARG A 169 3.82 0.62 16.79
C ARG A 169 3.18 -0.77 16.82
N LEU A 170 1.84 -0.78 16.80
CA LEU A 170 0.98 -1.95 16.86
C LEU A 170 0.41 -2.22 15.47
N VAL A 171 -0.83 -1.81 15.21
CA VAL A 171 -1.53 -2.16 13.98
C VAL A 171 -0.89 -1.55 12.74
N HIS A 172 -0.35 -0.34 12.85
CA HIS A 172 0.30 0.29 11.71
C HIS A 172 1.63 -0.39 11.32
N PHE A 173 2.28 -1.15 12.19
CA PHE A 173 3.43 -1.99 11.80
C PHE A 173 3.04 -3.07 10.78
N ILE A 174 1.91 -3.76 10.98
CA ILE A 174 1.44 -4.79 10.04
C ILE A 174 1.07 -4.17 8.68
N ILE A 175 0.53 -2.94 8.72
CA ILE A 175 0.20 -2.16 7.53
C ILE A 175 1.49 -1.74 6.81
N GLU A 176 2.50 -1.32 7.56
CA GLU A 176 3.82 -0.96 7.05
C GLU A 176 4.50 -2.12 6.35
N LEU A 177 4.57 -3.31 6.96
CA LEU A 177 5.18 -4.50 6.36
C LEU A 177 4.62 -4.79 4.97
N ARG A 178 3.28 -4.87 4.86
CA ARG A 178 2.61 -5.10 3.58
C ARG A 178 2.84 -3.96 2.60
N THR A 179 2.92 -2.74 3.11
CA THR A 179 3.14 -1.57 2.26
C THR A 179 4.51 -1.59 1.64
N VAL A 180 5.53 -1.84 2.43
CA VAL A 180 6.93 -1.88 1.99
C VAL A 180 7.17 -3.06 1.06
N TYR A 181 6.60 -4.23 1.38
CA TYR A 181 6.68 -5.39 0.49
C TYR A 181 6.11 -5.06 -0.89
N LEU A 182 4.87 -4.57 -0.96
CA LEU A 182 4.21 -4.29 -2.24
C LEU A 182 4.89 -3.15 -3.00
N ASP A 183 5.37 -2.12 -2.31
CA ASP A 183 6.10 -1.02 -2.94
C ASP A 183 7.40 -1.52 -3.59
N ARG A 184 8.16 -2.40 -2.90
CA ARG A 184 9.38 -3.00 -3.46
C ARG A 184 9.06 -3.95 -4.61
N ALA A 185 8.09 -4.85 -4.44
CA ALA A 185 7.69 -5.77 -5.50
C ALA A 185 7.22 -5.02 -6.77
N LEU A 186 6.51 -3.90 -6.60
CA LEU A 186 6.11 -3.03 -7.70
C LEU A 186 7.33 -2.40 -8.39
N GLN A 187 8.28 -1.85 -7.64
CA GLN A 187 9.53 -1.31 -8.20
C GLN A 187 10.30 -2.36 -8.99
N GLU A 188 10.40 -3.59 -8.49
CA GLU A 188 11.08 -4.67 -9.19
C GLU A 188 10.41 -5.06 -10.51
N GLU A 189 9.08 -5.19 -10.52
CA GLU A 189 8.36 -5.50 -11.76
C GLU A 189 8.43 -4.34 -12.76
N MET A 190 8.47 -3.09 -12.28
CA MET A 190 8.73 -1.93 -13.12
C MET A 190 10.14 -1.96 -13.72
N GLN A 191 11.17 -2.30 -12.92
CA GLN A 191 12.54 -2.43 -13.42
C GLN A 191 12.65 -3.54 -14.45
N ARG A 192 12.01 -4.68 -14.19
CA ARG A 192 11.95 -5.81 -15.11
C ARG A 192 11.29 -5.40 -16.43
N ALA A 193 10.15 -4.74 -16.40
CA ALA A 193 9.46 -4.26 -17.59
C ALA A 193 10.37 -3.32 -18.42
N LYS A 194 11.10 -2.41 -17.76
CA LYS A 194 12.11 -1.55 -18.41
C LYS A 194 13.27 -2.35 -19.01
N ASN A 195 13.75 -3.39 -18.33
CA ASN A 195 14.84 -4.22 -18.83
C ASN A 195 14.43 -5.04 -20.07
N LEU A 196 13.21 -5.59 -20.07
CA LEU A 196 12.64 -6.28 -21.23
C LEU A 196 12.60 -5.35 -22.45
N ARG A 197 12.26 -4.08 -22.26
CA ARG A 197 12.30 -3.05 -23.31
C ARG A 197 13.71 -2.86 -23.90
N SER A 198 14.72 -2.78 -23.05
CA SER A 198 16.11 -2.52 -23.48
C SER A 198 16.70 -3.66 -24.31
N VAL A 199 16.38 -4.92 -23.96
CA VAL A 199 16.89 -6.09 -24.69
C VAL A 199 16.33 -6.14 -26.12
N SER A 200 15.03 -5.91 -26.30
CA SER A 200 14.39 -5.90 -27.63
C SER A 200 15.00 -4.83 -28.56
N ASN A 201 15.36 -3.65 -28.04
CA ASN A 201 15.93 -2.58 -28.86
C ASN A 201 17.34 -2.88 -29.37
N VAL A 202 18.14 -3.68 -28.65
CA VAL A 202 19.51 -4.05 -29.07
C VAL A 202 19.46 -5.09 -30.19
N THR A 203 18.56 -6.08 -30.09
CA THR A 203 18.43 -7.14 -31.10
C THR A 203 17.78 -6.63 -32.40
N GLN A 204 16.90 -5.64 -32.33
CA GLN A 204 16.24 -5.05 -33.51
C GLN A 204 17.17 -4.24 -34.43
N GLN A 205 18.37 -3.82 -33.99
CA GLN A 205 19.32 -3.15 -34.90
C GLN A 205 19.93 -4.09 -35.96
N GLN A 206 19.75 -5.41 -35.84
CA GLN A 206 20.32 -6.39 -36.79
C GLN A 206 19.29 -7.22 -37.59
N GLN A 207 18.00 -7.21 -37.24
CA GLN A 207 16.98 -7.95 -37.99
C GLN A 207 15.68 -7.14 -38.07
N ASN A 208 15.16 -6.96 -39.28
CA ASN A 208 13.92 -6.24 -39.63
C ASN A 208 12.62 -6.89 -39.10
N HIS A 209 12.67 -7.61 -37.98
CA HIS A 209 11.51 -8.26 -37.38
C HIS A 209 11.04 -7.57 -36.09
N THR A 210 9.74 -7.31 -36.08
CA THR A 210 8.93 -6.57 -35.12
C THR A 210 8.71 -7.34 -33.81
N ASP A 211 9.76 -7.64 -33.05
CA ASP A 211 9.61 -8.24 -31.71
C ASP A 211 9.52 -7.16 -30.64
N SER A 212 8.39 -7.14 -29.96
CA SER A 212 7.79 -5.93 -29.45
C SER A 212 8.29 -5.58 -28.04
N SER A 213 8.58 -4.30 -27.83
CA SER A 213 9.19 -3.78 -26.61
C SER A 213 8.18 -2.89 -25.89
N PHE A 214 7.84 -3.25 -24.64
CA PHE A 214 6.86 -2.47 -23.86
C PHE A 214 7.36 -1.04 -23.66
N SER A 215 6.56 -0.05 -24.08
CA SER A 215 6.91 1.35 -23.96
C SER A 215 6.36 1.98 -22.69
N ARG A 216 5.34 1.37 -22.08
CA ARG A 216 4.62 1.92 -20.93
C ARG A 216 4.26 0.89 -19.87
N ILE A 217 4.11 1.36 -18.64
CA ILE A 217 3.71 0.56 -17.48
C ILE A 217 2.37 1.08 -16.94
N ARG A 218 1.43 0.14 -16.80
CA ARG A 218 0.13 0.39 -16.17
C ARG A 218 0.03 -0.33 -14.84
N LEU A 219 -0.42 0.37 -13.80
CA LEU A 219 -0.84 -0.23 -12.54
C LEU A 219 -2.37 -0.34 -12.49
N VAL A 220 -2.88 -1.54 -12.22
CA VAL A 220 -4.32 -1.77 -11.99
C VAL A 220 -4.49 -2.34 -10.58
N THR A 221 -5.05 -1.55 -9.67
CA THR A 221 -5.29 -1.99 -8.29
C THR A 221 -6.72 -2.44 -8.11
N LEU A 222 -6.92 -3.69 -7.72
CA LEU A 222 -8.25 -4.27 -7.45
C LEU A 222 -8.56 -4.17 -5.97
N GLY A 223 -9.73 -3.63 -5.62
CA GLY A 223 -10.12 -3.31 -4.25
C GLY A 223 -9.17 -2.30 -3.61
N ALA A 224 -8.89 -1.21 -4.33
CA ALA A 224 -7.85 -0.25 -3.97
C ALA A 224 -8.08 0.46 -2.63
N GLY A 225 -9.28 0.43 -2.06
CA GLY A 225 -9.65 1.10 -0.83
C GLY A 225 -9.19 2.56 -0.86
N TYR A 226 -8.41 2.95 0.15
CA TYR A 226 -7.77 4.27 0.19
C TYR A 226 -6.25 4.18 0.05
N ASP A 227 -5.77 3.22 -0.76
CA ASP A 227 -4.36 3.11 -1.09
C ASP A 227 -3.85 4.36 -1.83
N THR A 228 -2.59 4.71 -1.58
CA THR A 228 -1.90 5.88 -2.13
C THR A 228 -0.83 5.52 -3.14
N ARG A 229 -0.53 4.23 -3.36
CA ARG A 229 0.51 3.78 -4.30
C ARG A 229 0.35 4.35 -5.69
N SER A 230 -0.86 4.30 -6.26
CA SER A 230 -1.12 4.88 -7.58
C SER A 230 -0.69 6.35 -7.67
N VAL A 231 -1.00 7.15 -6.66
CA VAL A 231 -0.59 8.56 -6.59
C VAL A 231 0.92 8.66 -6.38
N LYS A 232 1.51 7.84 -5.50
CA LYS A 232 2.95 7.80 -5.23
C LYS A 232 3.74 7.56 -6.52
N PHE A 233 3.44 6.49 -7.24
CA PHE A 233 4.19 6.08 -8.43
C PHE A 233 3.83 6.89 -9.70
N LEU A 234 2.65 7.52 -9.78
CA LEU A 234 2.36 8.47 -10.88
C LEU A 234 3.19 9.76 -10.75
N ASN A 235 3.49 10.17 -9.52
CA ASN A 235 4.16 11.43 -9.20
C ASN A 235 5.60 11.21 -8.68
N ASP A 236 6.17 10.02 -8.83
CA ASP A 236 7.52 9.76 -8.34
C ASP A 236 8.56 10.36 -9.29
N ASP A 237 9.15 11.47 -8.86
CA ASP A 237 10.30 12.08 -9.52
C ASP A 237 11.60 11.29 -9.26
N GLY A 238 11.56 10.31 -8.35
CA GLY A 238 12.68 9.44 -7.95
C GLY A 238 13.01 8.30 -8.93
N GLY A 239 12.37 8.25 -10.09
CA GLY A 239 12.71 7.33 -11.19
C GLY A 239 11.82 6.08 -11.31
N TRP A 240 10.94 5.82 -10.34
CA TRP A 240 9.95 4.74 -10.40
C TRP A 240 8.60 5.28 -10.84
N GLN A 241 8.52 5.80 -12.07
CA GLN A 241 7.27 6.33 -12.60
C GLN A 241 6.48 5.27 -13.38
N ILE A 242 5.19 5.14 -13.06
CA ILE A 242 4.21 4.45 -13.92
C ILE A 242 3.55 5.46 -14.86
N ASP A 243 3.14 5.02 -16.04
CA ASP A 243 2.51 5.88 -17.06
C ASP A 243 1.02 6.06 -16.79
N GLU A 244 0.38 5.02 -16.28
CA GLU A 244 -1.05 5.01 -15.99
C GLU A 244 -1.39 4.20 -14.74
N ALA A 245 -2.39 4.66 -13.99
CA ALA A 245 -2.94 3.93 -12.86
C ALA A 245 -4.47 3.89 -12.90
N TRP A 246 -5.02 2.69 -12.68
CA TRP A 246 -6.44 2.42 -12.53
C TRP A 246 -6.71 1.81 -11.16
N GLU A 247 -7.80 2.22 -10.53
CA GLU A 247 -8.23 1.68 -9.25
C GLU A 247 -9.69 1.26 -9.34
N LEU A 248 -9.92 -0.04 -9.14
CA LEU A 248 -11.24 -0.65 -9.15
C LEU A 248 -11.66 -0.95 -7.72
N ASP A 249 -12.84 -0.53 -7.31
CA ASP A 249 -13.42 -0.87 -6.01
C ASP A 249 -14.94 -0.67 -6.04
N MET A 250 -15.65 -1.07 -4.99
CA MET A 250 -17.08 -0.85 -4.85
C MET A 250 -17.43 0.62 -5.12
N PRO A 251 -18.54 0.92 -5.83
CA PRO A 251 -18.92 2.28 -6.18
C PRO A 251 -18.95 3.25 -4.98
N THR A 252 -19.35 2.78 -3.80
CA THR A 252 -19.37 3.56 -2.56
C THR A 252 -17.96 3.90 -2.05
N VAL A 253 -16.98 3.00 -2.22
CA VAL A 253 -15.57 3.25 -1.91
C VAL A 253 -14.99 4.28 -2.85
N ILE A 254 -15.25 4.14 -4.14
CA ILE A 254 -14.77 5.08 -5.17
C ILE A 254 -15.34 6.48 -4.97
N ALA A 255 -16.61 6.62 -4.61
CA ALA A 255 -17.23 7.91 -4.30
C ALA A 255 -16.53 8.59 -3.10
N SER A 256 -16.25 7.84 -2.03
CA SER A 256 -15.49 8.33 -0.87
C SER A 256 -14.04 8.71 -1.25
N LYS A 257 -13.34 7.83 -1.98
CA LYS A 257 -11.95 8.05 -2.40
C LYS A 257 -11.82 9.28 -3.29
N SER A 258 -12.77 9.52 -4.18
CA SER A 258 -12.82 10.73 -5.03
C SER A 258 -12.74 12.01 -4.21
N ILE A 259 -13.51 12.10 -3.12
CA ILE A 259 -13.51 13.26 -2.21
C ILE A 259 -12.14 13.40 -1.51
N MET A 260 -11.54 12.28 -1.09
CA MET A 260 -10.23 12.27 -0.44
C MET A 260 -9.10 12.65 -1.41
N LEU A 261 -9.15 12.21 -2.67
CA LEU A 261 -8.17 12.56 -3.69
C LEU A 261 -8.31 14.02 -4.11
N GLU A 262 -9.53 14.55 -4.22
CA GLU A 262 -9.72 15.98 -4.48
C GLU A 262 -9.10 16.82 -3.36
N ARG A 263 -9.33 16.42 -2.11
CA ARG A 263 -8.65 17.02 -0.96
C ARG A 263 -7.12 16.94 -1.07
N LEU A 264 -6.57 15.81 -1.47
CA LEU A 264 -5.13 15.67 -1.72
C LEU A 264 -4.65 16.65 -2.81
N ARG A 265 -5.37 16.76 -3.93
CA ARG A 265 -5.05 17.68 -5.04
C ARG A 265 -5.08 19.15 -4.61
N THR A 266 -6.03 19.56 -3.76
CA THR A 266 -6.04 20.93 -3.21
C THR A 266 -4.81 21.25 -2.38
N ARG A 267 -4.19 20.24 -1.76
CA ARG A 267 -2.99 20.37 -0.91
C ARG A 267 -1.69 20.19 -1.70
N ARG A 268 -1.72 19.41 -2.78
CA ARG A 268 -0.61 19.13 -3.68
C ARG A 268 -0.94 19.57 -5.09
N ARG A 269 -0.53 20.79 -5.44
CA ARG A 269 -0.71 21.34 -6.79
C ARG A 269 -0.13 20.36 -7.81
N ASN A 270 -0.90 20.09 -8.86
CA ASN A 270 -0.52 19.24 -10.00
C ASN A 270 -0.29 17.75 -9.68
N ALA A 271 -0.70 17.25 -8.51
CA ALA A 271 -0.65 15.82 -8.25
C ALA A 271 -1.51 15.05 -9.28
N LYS A 272 -0.87 14.18 -10.06
CA LYS A 272 -1.53 13.19 -10.90
C LYS A 272 -2.28 12.21 -10.02
N ILE A 273 -3.51 11.86 -10.40
CA ILE A 273 -4.35 10.91 -9.65
C ILE A 273 -4.74 9.74 -10.55
N PRO A 274 -5.00 8.55 -9.99
CA PRO A 274 -5.47 7.40 -10.75
C PRO A 274 -6.85 7.63 -11.35
N ARG A 275 -7.16 6.85 -12.38
CA ARG A 275 -8.54 6.70 -12.88
C ARG A 275 -9.30 5.77 -11.94
N LEU A 276 -10.44 6.23 -11.46
CA LEU A 276 -11.26 5.50 -10.49
C LEU A 276 -12.44 4.84 -11.20
N VAL A 277 -12.65 3.54 -10.96
CA VAL A 277 -13.73 2.75 -11.58
C VAL A 277 -14.53 2.04 -10.48
N GLY A 278 -15.82 2.34 -10.41
CA GLY A 278 -16.74 1.64 -9.51
C GLY A 278 -17.07 0.26 -10.06
N GLN A 279 -16.49 -0.79 -9.48
CA GLN A 279 -16.68 -2.19 -9.88
C GLN A 279 -16.78 -3.09 -8.64
N ASP A 280 -17.85 -3.88 -8.56
CA ASP A 280 -17.93 -4.99 -7.62
C ASP A 280 -17.08 -6.16 -8.16
N LEU A 281 -16.11 -6.61 -7.37
CA LEU A 281 -15.21 -7.70 -7.79
C LEU A 281 -15.91 -9.08 -7.82
N THR A 282 -17.13 -9.19 -7.28
CA THR A 282 -17.98 -10.39 -7.38
C THR A 282 -18.87 -10.39 -8.63
N ASP A 283 -19.04 -9.24 -9.29
CA ASP A 283 -19.63 -9.16 -10.63
C ASP A 283 -18.55 -9.49 -11.66
N PHE A 284 -18.31 -10.78 -11.86
CA PHE A 284 -17.26 -11.29 -12.73
C PHE A 284 -17.42 -10.87 -14.19
N VAL A 285 -18.65 -10.73 -14.68
CA VAL A 285 -18.92 -10.32 -16.05
C VAL A 285 -18.55 -8.84 -16.21
N GLY A 286 -19.02 -7.98 -15.31
CA GLY A 286 -18.64 -6.57 -15.30
C GLY A 286 -17.14 -6.38 -15.10
N LEU A 287 -16.52 -7.11 -14.17
CA LEU A 287 -15.09 -7.06 -13.93
C LEU A 287 -14.29 -7.42 -15.18
N GLN A 288 -14.64 -8.53 -15.85
CA GLN A 288 -13.97 -8.93 -17.09
C GLN A 288 -14.10 -7.85 -18.17
N GLN A 289 -15.31 -7.30 -18.38
CA GLN A 289 -15.53 -6.23 -19.35
C GLN A 289 -14.72 -4.97 -19.04
N GLN A 290 -14.67 -4.55 -17.78
CA GLN A 290 -13.88 -3.39 -17.37
C GLN A 290 -12.39 -3.62 -17.57
N LEU A 291 -11.86 -4.77 -17.15
CA LEU A 291 -10.46 -5.10 -17.34
C LEU A 291 -10.09 -5.23 -18.82
N THR A 292 -10.93 -5.87 -19.63
CA THR A 292 -10.76 -5.87 -21.10
C THR A 292 -10.73 -4.46 -21.64
N THR A 293 -11.64 -3.58 -21.22
CA THR A 293 -11.66 -2.18 -21.69
C THR A 293 -10.39 -1.43 -21.31
N ILE A 294 -9.89 -1.61 -20.08
CA ILE A 294 -8.66 -0.98 -19.60
C ILE A 294 -7.47 -1.46 -20.43
N VAL A 295 -7.33 -2.77 -20.59
CA VAL A 295 -6.22 -3.41 -21.32
C VAL A 295 -6.31 -3.16 -22.85
N ASP A 296 -7.51 -3.03 -23.41
CA ASP A 296 -7.75 -2.80 -24.84
C ASP A 296 -7.73 -1.31 -25.22
N SER A 297 -7.84 -0.39 -24.25
CA SER A 297 -7.82 1.06 -24.49
C SER A 297 -6.57 1.54 -25.25
N ASP A 298 -5.55 0.67 -25.31
CA ASP A 298 -4.25 0.83 -25.97
C ASP A 298 -4.27 0.60 -27.48
N LYS A 299 -5.24 -0.14 -28.03
CA LYS A 299 -5.28 -0.42 -29.48
C LYS A 299 -5.51 0.81 -30.35
N LYS A 300 -5.98 1.91 -29.76
CA LYS A 300 -6.12 3.20 -30.48
C LYS A 300 -4.77 3.76 -30.92
N ASN A 301 -3.70 3.48 -30.17
CA ASN A 301 -2.32 3.80 -30.54
C ASN A 301 -1.56 2.49 -30.79
N LYS A 302 -1.68 1.95 -32.01
CA LYS A 302 -1.09 0.65 -32.44
C LYS A 302 0.43 0.50 -32.21
N SER A 303 1.13 1.56 -31.81
CA SER A 303 2.57 1.56 -31.53
C SER A 303 2.94 1.39 -30.05
N GLU A 304 1.97 1.39 -29.13
CA GLU A 304 2.25 1.40 -27.69
C GLU A 304 1.91 0.05 -27.06
N GLU A 305 2.95 -0.64 -26.63
CA GLU A 305 2.80 -1.85 -25.83
C GLU A 305 2.89 -1.56 -24.34
N TRP A 306 2.01 -2.23 -23.59
CA TRP A 306 1.84 -2.02 -22.17
C TRP A 306 2.25 -3.24 -21.36
N TYR A 307 2.96 -2.99 -20.28
CA TYR A 307 3.16 -3.95 -19.20
C TYR A 307 2.15 -3.66 -18.10
N THR A 308 1.20 -4.58 -17.87
CA THR A 308 0.14 -4.38 -16.87
C THR A 308 0.49 -5.08 -15.57
N ILE A 309 0.52 -4.32 -14.47
CA ILE A 309 0.73 -4.85 -13.12
C ILE A 309 -0.62 -4.80 -12.39
N PHE A 310 -1.19 -5.97 -12.12
CA PHE A 310 -2.32 -6.09 -11.21
C PHE A 310 -1.84 -6.12 -9.76
N LEU A 311 -2.49 -5.38 -8.87
CA LEU A 311 -2.17 -5.34 -7.45
C LEU A 311 -3.42 -5.57 -6.60
N VAL A 312 -3.30 -6.43 -5.59
CA VAL A 312 -4.37 -6.73 -4.63
C VAL A 312 -3.85 -6.72 -3.19
N GLU A 313 -4.42 -5.86 -2.32
CA GLU A 313 -4.03 -5.77 -0.91
C GLU A 313 -5.24 -5.89 0.03
N GLY A 314 -5.37 -7.02 0.71
CA GLY A 314 -6.40 -7.21 1.75
C GLY A 314 -7.83 -7.15 1.25
N VAL A 315 -8.09 -7.68 0.06
CA VAL A 315 -9.36 -7.73 -0.66
C VAL A 315 -9.88 -9.16 -0.73
N LEU A 316 -9.05 -10.12 -1.16
CA LEU A 316 -9.42 -11.53 -1.32
C LEU A 316 -9.90 -12.12 0.00
N ILE A 317 -9.44 -11.60 1.14
CA ILE A 317 -9.92 -11.97 2.49
C ILE A 317 -11.44 -11.81 2.67
N TYR A 318 -12.09 -10.96 1.88
CA TYR A 318 -13.52 -10.68 1.96
C TYR A 318 -14.34 -11.48 0.94
N LEU A 319 -13.68 -12.06 -0.06
CA LEU A 319 -14.32 -12.91 -1.06
C LEU A 319 -14.49 -14.34 -0.54
N LYS A 320 -15.49 -15.05 -1.08
CA LYS A 320 -15.61 -16.50 -0.88
C LYS A 320 -14.41 -17.20 -1.50
N GLU A 321 -14.13 -18.42 -1.06
CA GLU A 321 -12.89 -19.10 -1.45
C GLU A 321 -12.89 -19.44 -2.95
N GLU A 322 -14.05 -19.83 -3.47
CA GLU A 322 -14.33 -20.07 -4.88
C GLU A 322 -14.19 -18.81 -5.76
N ASP A 323 -14.52 -17.64 -5.21
CA ASP A 323 -14.49 -16.36 -5.96
C ASP A 323 -13.06 -15.83 -6.14
N ARG A 324 -12.13 -16.20 -5.25
CA ARG A 324 -10.74 -15.70 -5.28
C ARG A 324 -10.03 -16.12 -6.56
N GLY A 325 -10.04 -17.41 -6.88
CA GLY A 325 -9.43 -17.94 -8.11
C GLY A 325 -10.04 -17.31 -9.35
N ARG A 326 -11.35 -17.07 -9.33
CA ARG A 326 -12.05 -16.43 -10.45
C ARG A 326 -11.52 -15.03 -10.77
N VAL A 327 -11.20 -14.23 -9.76
CA VAL A 327 -10.57 -12.91 -9.98
C VAL A 327 -9.20 -13.05 -10.66
N LEU A 328 -8.36 -14.01 -10.24
CA LEU A 328 -7.04 -14.21 -10.87
C LEU A 328 -7.14 -14.72 -12.31
N SER A 329 -8.06 -15.66 -12.56
CA SER A 329 -8.33 -16.19 -13.91
C SER A 329 -8.79 -15.07 -14.83
N ILE A 330 -9.68 -14.17 -14.39
CA ILE A 330 -10.10 -13.04 -15.22
C ILE A 330 -8.90 -12.13 -15.55
N CYS A 331 -8.04 -11.83 -14.57
CA CYS A 331 -6.84 -11.02 -14.83
C CYS A 331 -5.90 -11.66 -15.85
N SER A 332 -5.64 -12.98 -15.76
CA SER A 332 -4.77 -13.68 -16.71
C SER A 332 -5.41 -13.85 -18.09
N ASP A 333 -6.69 -14.20 -18.14
CA ASP A 333 -7.47 -14.37 -19.37
C ASP A 333 -7.50 -13.07 -20.18
N VAL A 334 -7.70 -11.92 -19.51
CA VAL A 334 -7.67 -10.62 -20.18
C VAL A 334 -6.30 -10.36 -20.80
N LEU A 335 -5.19 -10.56 -20.08
CA LEU A 335 -3.85 -10.34 -20.63
C LEU A 335 -3.55 -11.28 -21.81
N ARG A 336 -3.84 -12.58 -21.67
CA ARG A 336 -3.63 -13.58 -22.74
C ARG A 336 -4.46 -13.30 -23.98
N SER A 337 -5.74 -12.93 -23.79
CA SER A 337 -6.62 -12.58 -24.91
C SER A 337 -6.08 -11.42 -25.74
N GLN A 338 -5.33 -10.52 -25.10
CA GLN A 338 -4.69 -9.36 -25.73
C GLN A 338 -3.19 -9.58 -26.02
N ARG A 339 -2.67 -10.78 -25.76
CA ARG A 339 -1.25 -11.14 -25.86
C ARG A 339 -0.33 -10.15 -25.12
N GLN A 340 -0.77 -9.63 -23.98
CA GLN A 340 -0.01 -8.66 -23.19
C GLN A 340 0.77 -9.34 -22.07
N HIS A 341 1.89 -8.70 -21.71
CA HIS A 341 2.68 -9.09 -20.56
C HIS A 341 2.13 -8.43 -19.29
N GLY A 342 2.30 -9.13 -18.17
CA GLY A 342 1.92 -8.56 -16.89
C GLY A 342 2.35 -9.36 -15.69
N SER A 343 2.18 -8.71 -14.54
CA SER A 343 2.46 -9.28 -13.23
C SER A 343 1.25 -9.13 -12.32
N PHE A 344 1.16 -10.00 -11.32
CA PHE A 344 0.15 -9.98 -10.28
C PHE A 344 0.84 -9.92 -8.92
N LEU A 345 0.66 -8.81 -8.21
CA LEU A 345 1.22 -8.57 -6.89
C LEU A 345 0.12 -8.70 -5.83
N PHE A 346 0.42 -9.38 -4.72
CA PHE A 346 -0.56 -9.59 -3.68
C PHE A 346 0.01 -9.44 -2.26
N ALA A 347 -0.84 -8.94 -1.36
CA ALA A 347 -0.66 -9.02 0.09
C ALA A 347 -2.03 -9.33 0.74
N ASP A 348 -2.40 -10.61 0.75
CA ASP A 348 -3.78 -11.04 0.99
C ASP A 348 -3.92 -12.45 1.61
N ARG A 349 -5.16 -12.92 1.83
CA ARG A 349 -5.47 -14.30 2.21
C ARG A 349 -5.98 -15.09 1.02
N ILE A 350 -5.03 -15.68 0.33
CA ILE A 350 -5.24 -16.58 -0.81
C ILE A 350 -6.13 -17.79 -0.44
N ARG A 351 -5.82 -18.56 0.62
CA ARG A 351 -6.63 -19.73 1.04
C ARG A 351 -7.00 -19.71 2.51
N LYS A 352 -7.91 -20.60 2.91
CA LYS A 352 -8.16 -20.87 4.35
C LYS A 352 -6.93 -21.42 5.08
N LEU A 353 -5.95 -21.94 4.33
CA LEU A 353 -4.66 -22.38 4.84
C LEU A 353 -4.01 -21.29 5.69
N ARG A 354 -3.53 -21.69 6.87
CA ARG A 354 -2.90 -20.78 7.82
C ARG A 354 -1.48 -20.43 7.38
N ASP A 355 -0.73 -21.44 6.96
CA ASP A 355 0.68 -21.36 6.59
C ASP A 355 0.92 -22.27 5.38
N PRO A 356 0.41 -21.89 4.19
CA PRO A 356 0.57 -22.70 2.98
C PRO A 356 2.04 -22.73 2.58
N SER A 357 2.50 -23.87 2.06
CA SER A 357 3.85 -23.97 1.49
C SER A 357 3.92 -23.19 0.17
N THR A 358 5.13 -22.74 -0.20
CA THR A 358 5.38 -22.09 -1.50
C THR A 358 4.85 -22.92 -2.66
N VAL A 359 5.04 -24.25 -2.61
CA VAL A 359 4.53 -25.19 -3.63
C VAL A 359 3.00 -25.17 -3.75
N GLN A 360 2.28 -25.04 -2.63
CA GLN A 360 0.81 -24.96 -2.66
C GLN A 360 0.33 -23.65 -3.29
N ILE A 361 1.02 -22.54 -3.03
CA ILE A 361 0.71 -21.24 -3.61
C ILE A 361 1.04 -21.21 -5.10
N GLN A 362 2.20 -21.76 -5.47
CA GLN A 362 2.60 -21.91 -6.86
C GLN A 362 1.57 -22.70 -7.66
N LYS A 363 1.17 -23.90 -7.22
CA LYS A 363 0.15 -24.71 -7.92
C LYS A 363 -1.18 -23.99 -8.10
N TRP A 364 -1.57 -23.19 -7.11
CA TRP A 364 -2.80 -22.41 -7.17
C TRP A 364 -2.70 -21.27 -8.20
N LEU A 365 -1.61 -20.51 -8.18
CA LEU A 365 -1.34 -19.47 -9.17
C LEU A 365 -1.27 -20.07 -10.59
N GLU A 366 -0.60 -21.20 -10.76
CA GLU A 366 -0.44 -21.88 -12.05
C GLU A 366 -1.78 -22.34 -12.62
N SER A 367 -2.72 -22.79 -11.77
CA SER A 367 -4.06 -23.16 -12.21
C SER A 367 -4.86 -22.00 -12.81
N ASP A 368 -4.53 -20.76 -12.42
CA ASP A 368 -5.12 -19.53 -12.94
C ASP A 368 -4.18 -18.82 -13.95
N GLY A 369 -3.13 -19.50 -14.42
CA GLY A 369 -2.24 -19.00 -15.46
C GLY A 369 -1.09 -18.10 -15.01
N TRP A 370 -0.80 -18.08 -13.73
CA TRP A 370 0.26 -17.27 -13.13
C TRP A 370 1.43 -18.14 -12.68
N GLN A 371 2.65 -17.72 -12.97
CA GLN A 371 3.88 -18.31 -12.45
C GLN A 371 4.36 -17.50 -11.25
N LEU A 372 4.47 -18.12 -10.08
CA LEU A 372 5.04 -17.47 -8.89
C LEU A 372 6.50 -17.09 -9.17
N VAL A 373 6.89 -15.88 -8.79
CA VAL A 373 8.29 -15.45 -8.89
C VAL A 373 9.09 -16.07 -7.75
N ASP A 374 10.19 -16.74 -8.09
CA ASP A 374 11.08 -17.37 -7.12
C ASP A 374 11.54 -16.38 -6.05
N GLY A 375 11.49 -16.81 -4.78
CA GLY A 375 11.84 -15.97 -3.63
C GLY A 375 10.83 -14.89 -3.25
N SER A 376 9.80 -14.63 -4.09
CA SER A 376 8.84 -13.56 -3.79
C SER A 376 7.87 -13.89 -2.66
N PHE A 377 7.57 -15.17 -2.44
CA PHE A 377 6.53 -15.57 -1.50
C PHE A 377 6.98 -15.51 -0.04
N CYS A 378 6.22 -14.81 0.80
CA CYS A 378 6.41 -14.80 2.24
C CYS A 378 5.10 -14.67 3.02
N VAL A 379 5.11 -15.05 4.30
CA VAL A 379 3.94 -15.05 5.19
C VAL A 379 4.20 -14.13 6.38
N HIS A 380 3.36 -13.12 6.57
CA HIS A 380 3.48 -12.16 7.66
C HIS A 380 2.30 -12.27 8.65
N PRO A 381 2.36 -11.65 9.84
CA PRO A 381 1.29 -11.77 10.82
C PRO A 381 0.05 -10.98 10.40
N GLY A 382 -1.13 -11.57 10.52
CA GLY A 382 -2.41 -10.89 10.26
C GLY A 382 -3.44 -11.74 9.53
N LYS A 383 -4.53 -11.11 9.08
CA LYS A 383 -5.55 -11.79 8.25
C LYS A 383 -5.09 -11.93 6.79
N ALA A 384 -4.57 -10.84 6.21
CA ALA A 384 -4.10 -10.73 4.83
C ALA A 384 -2.63 -11.18 4.71
N ARG A 385 -2.33 -12.37 5.21
CA ARG A 385 -0.98 -12.79 5.62
C ARG A 385 0.00 -13.16 4.50
N HIS A 386 -0.49 -13.48 3.30
CA HIS A 386 0.35 -14.01 2.23
C HIS A 386 0.77 -12.87 1.31
N MET A 387 2.07 -12.75 1.07
CA MET A 387 2.65 -11.77 0.16
C MET A 387 3.40 -12.49 -0.95
N GLY A 388 3.32 -11.96 -2.18
CA GLY A 388 3.96 -12.59 -3.33
C GLY A 388 3.83 -11.77 -4.60
N ALA A 389 4.64 -12.16 -5.58
CA ALA A 389 4.56 -11.67 -6.94
C ALA A 389 4.46 -12.86 -7.91
N ALA A 390 3.61 -12.74 -8.91
CA ALA A 390 3.48 -13.72 -9.97
C ALA A 390 3.51 -13.04 -11.34
N ARG A 391 3.85 -13.78 -12.38
CA ARG A 391 3.95 -13.30 -13.76
C ARG A 391 3.08 -14.17 -14.65
N ILE A 392 2.52 -13.59 -15.71
CA ILE A 392 1.71 -14.37 -16.65
C ILE A 392 2.57 -15.48 -17.28
N VAL A 393 2.10 -16.73 -17.27
CA VAL A 393 2.72 -17.82 -18.05
C VAL A 393 2.46 -17.50 -19.52
N SER A 394 3.55 -17.33 -20.29
CA SER A 394 3.65 -16.87 -21.68
C SER A 394 2.31 -16.53 -22.37
N PRO A 395 2.07 -15.26 -22.74
CA PRO A 395 0.79 -14.79 -23.26
C PRO A 395 0.30 -15.50 -24.53
#